data_AF-A0A1M4YNH9-F1
#
_entry.id   AF-A0A1M4YNH9-F1
#
_cell.length_a   1.000
_cell.length_b   1.000
_cell.length_c   1.000
_cell.angle_alpha   90.00
_cell.angle_beta   90.00
_cell.angle_gamma   90.00
#
_symmetry.space_group_name_H-M   'P 1'
#
loop_
_entity.id
_entity.type
_entity.pdbx_description
1 polymer ?
#
loop_
_entity_poly.entity_id
_entity_poly.type
_entity_poly.pdbx_seq_one_letter_code
_entity_poly.pdbx_strand_id
1 'polypeptide(L)'
;METTDLGKWHKLSAYQEKVDGNSVRCHICPHNCIINEGKVGICKTRVNKEGILYSIAYGNPCSISIDPIEKKPLFHFFPGEKIFSLATAGCNFRCLNCQNWEISQSSPLELNHYDLMPEDVVKRAIAHGTNLIAFTYTEPTVFYEYVYDTAQIAHEEGLKTVFISNGFINQQPLIDLSPFLDAANIDLKCFDDDIYRKLDGGRLQPVLDTLKTLKERKVWLEITNLLVPTYTDNNKMIEEMCKWLVDNGFSNTPLHFSRFFPNYKLMDLPPTPEKSLIQAKEIAEKAGIKYVYIGNIPSVHEENTYCPQCKRMILERISYTIIKNNIDNGKCEFCKTPIAGVWK
;
A
#
# COMPACT_ATOMS: atom_id res chain seq x y z
N MET A 1 0.56 9.80 24.48
CA MET A 1 1.94 10.28 24.70
C MET A 1 1.89 11.79 24.74
N GLU A 2 2.55 12.41 25.71
CA GLU A 2 2.76 13.86 25.76
C GLU A 2 4.16 14.15 25.21
N THR A 3 4.26 15.05 24.25
CA THR A 3 5.53 15.59 23.77
C THR A 3 5.27 16.87 22.96
N THR A 4 6.16 17.85 23.12
CA THR A 4 6.29 19.02 22.24
C THR A 4 7.57 18.96 21.41
N ASP A 5 8.31 17.85 21.52
CA ASP A 5 9.48 17.58 20.70
C ASP A 5 9.04 17.27 19.27
N LEU A 6 9.55 18.06 18.33
CA LEU A 6 9.30 17.89 16.91
C LEU A 6 10.43 17.09 16.23
N GLY A 7 11.47 16.72 16.97
CA GLY A 7 12.67 16.12 16.41
C GLY A 7 13.44 17.08 15.50
N LYS A 8 14.54 16.56 14.93
CA LYS A 8 15.43 17.32 14.04
C LYS A 8 14.71 17.81 12.78
N TRP A 9 13.92 16.93 12.18
CA TRP A 9 13.20 17.20 10.95
C TRP A 9 11.71 17.07 11.18
N HIS A 10 10.99 18.13 10.85
CA HIS A 10 9.54 18.20 10.94
C HIS A 10 8.99 19.10 9.84
N LYS A 11 7.71 18.94 9.54
CA LYS A 11 6.99 19.73 8.54
C LYS A 11 5.64 20.16 9.10
N LEU A 12 5.16 21.34 8.72
CA LEU A 12 3.77 21.72 8.98
C LEU A 12 2.84 20.66 8.40
N SER A 13 1.90 20.14 9.21
CA SER A 13 0.95 19.13 8.73
C SER A 13 -0.01 19.77 7.73
N ALA A 14 -0.18 19.15 6.57
CA ALA A 14 -1.26 19.48 5.66
C ALA A 14 -2.61 19.04 6.26
N TYR A 15 -3.71 19.62 5.75
CA TYR A 15 -5.09 19.25 6.11
C TYR A 15 -5.38 19.27 7.61
N GLN A 16 -5.12 20.40 8.25
CA GLN A 16 -5.43 20.62 9.66
C GLN A 16 -6.49 21.70 9.85
N GLU A 17 -7.37 21.52 10.82
CA GLU A 17 -8.42 22.46 11.21
C GLU A 17 -8.21 22.83 12.67
N LYS A 18 -8.11 24.12 12.98
CA LYS A 18 -8.10 24.59 14.36
C LYS A 18 -9.49 24.38 14.96
N VAL A 19 -9.55 23.75 16.13
CA VAL A 19 -10.79 23.53 16.89
C VAL A 19 -10.77 24.48 18.10
N ASP A 20 -11.40 24.09 19.22
CA ASP A 20 -11.47 24.90 20.42
C ASP A 20 -10.12 24.93 21.16
N GLY A 21 -9.78 26.13 21.65
CA GLY A 21 -8.51 26.37 22.35
C GLY A 21 -7.30 26.12 21.45
N ASN A 22 -6.41 25.23 21.93
CA ASN A 22 -5.20 24.81 21.21
C ASN A 22 -5.35 23.39 20.62
N SER A 23 -6.56 22.85 20.50
CA SER A 23 -6.76 21.55 19.86
C SER A 23 -6.83 21.68 18.34
N VAL A 24 -6.27 20.69 17.64
CA VAL A 24 -6.22 20.68 16.18
C VAL A 24 -6.78 19.35 15.66
N ARG A 25 -7.67 19.42 14.67
CA ARG A 25 -8.19 18.24 13.97
C ARG A 25 -7.33 17.95 12.75
N CYS A 26 -6.89 16.71 12.60
CA CYS A 26 -6.14 16.24 11.43
C CYS A 26 -7.08 15.54 10.44
N HIS A 27 -7.09 15.99 9.18
CA HIS A 27 -7.94 15.45 8.11
C HIS A 27 -7.19 14.59 7.10
N ILE A 28 -5.96 14.14 7.39
CA ILE A 28 -5.20 13.29 6.47
C ILE A 28 -5.87 11.92 6.29
N CYS A 29 -6.35 11.32 7.38
CA CYS A 29 -6.99 10.00 7.35
C CYS A 29 -8.36 9.99 8.02
N PRO A 30 -9.21 8.97 7.75
CA PRO A 30 -10.58 8.90 8.26
C PRO A 30 -10.74 8.87 9.78
N HIS A 31 -9.66 8.66 10.54
CA HIS A 31 -9.70 8.80 12.00
C HIS A 31 -10.05 10.22 12.45
N ASN A 32 -9.78 11.23 11.63
CA ASN A 32 -10.08 12.63 11.91
C ASN A 32 -9.71 13.08 13.34
N CYS A 33 -8.52 12.65 13.80
CA CYS A 33 -8.11 12.82 15.20
C CYS A 33 -8.16 14.28 15.62
N ILE A 34 -8.79 14.55 16.77
CA ILE A 34 -8.63 15.82 17.50
C ILE A 34 -7.45 15.64 18.46
N ILE A 35 -6.39 16.41 18.22
CA ILE A 35 -5.12 16.31 18.94
C ILE A 35 -5.01 17.54 19.82
N ASN A 36 -4.99 17.35 21.14
CA ASN A 36 -4.84 18.45 22.10
C ASN A 36 -3.39 18.94 22.15
N GLU A 37 -3.18 20.14 22.68
CA GLU A 37 -1.84 20.72 22.91
C GLU A 37 -0.88 19.72 23.58
N GLY A 38 0.34 19.61 23.05
CA GLY A 38 1.38 18.72 23.58
C GLY A 38 1.07 17.23 23.43
N LYS A 39 0.05 16.84 22.66
CA LYS A 39 -0.29 15.44 22.39
C LYS A 39 0.12 15.02 20.98
N VAL A 40 0.18 13.70 20.82
CA VAL A 40 0.46 13.04 19.54
C VAL A 40 -0.79 12.34 19.03
N GLY A 41 -1.03 12.43 17.72
CA GLY A 41 -2.08 11.68 17.03
C GLY A 41 -1.85 10.17 17.12
N ILE A 42 -2.91 9.39 16.90
CA ILE A 42 -2.83 7.93 17.07
C ILE A 42 -1.80 7.29 16.14
N CYS A 43 -1.52 7.88 14.98
CA CYS A 43 -0.50 7.37 14.06
C CYS A 43 0.94 7.51 14.57
N LYS A 44 1.14 8.21 15.70
CA LYS A 44 2.44 8.54 16.30
C LYS A 44 3.31 9.51 15.50
N THR A 45 2.80 10.10 14.41
CA THR A 45 3.59 11.01 13.55
C THR A 45 3.15 12.47 13.60
N ARG A 46 2.06 12.79 14.31
CA ARG A 46 1.44 14.12 14.31
C ARG A 46 1.51 14.72 15.70
N VAL A 47 2.28 15.78 15.88
CA VAL A 47 2.47 16.47 17.16
C VAL A 47 1.80 17.82 17.11
N ASN A 48 0.95 18.12 18.09
CA ASN A 48 0.37 19.45 18.24
C ASN A 48 1.23 20.29 19.17
N LYS A 49 1.73 21.41 18.66
CA LYS A 49 2.53 22.39 19.40
C LYS A 49 1.95 23.78 19.18
N GLU A 50 1.51 24.40 20.26
CA GLU A 50 0.92 25.74 20.32
C GLU A 50 -0.29 25.91 19.38
N GLY A 51 -1.13 24.87 19.30
CA GLY A 51 -2.30 24.85 18.41
C GLY A 51 -1.96 24.74 16.92
N ILE A 52 -0.76 24.28 16.58
CA ILE A 52 -0.32 24.00 15.21
C ILE A 52 0.13 22.53 15.14
N LEU A 53 -0.40 21.81 14.16
CA LEU A 53 -0.06 20.41 13.95
C LEU A 53 1.16 20.29 13.02
N TYR A 54 2.14 19.52 13.46
CA TYR A 54 3.36 19.20 12.72
C TYR A 54 3.46 17.69 12.47
N SER A 55 3.99 17.32 11.31
CA SER A 55 4.50 15.97 11.04
C SER A 55 5.93 15.86 11.52
N ILE A 56 6.20 14.85 12.35
CA ILE A 56 7.55 14.45 12.76
C ILE A 56 8.08 13.28 11.91
N ALA A 57 7.34 12.88 10.87
CA ALA A 57 7.71 11.87 9.90
C ALA A 57 8.07 12.53 8.57
N TYR A 58 9.19 13.25 8.56
CA TYR A 58 9.69 14.00 7.41
C TYR A 58 11.21 13.97 7.39
N GLY A 59 11.82 13.58 6.27
CA GLY A 59 13.28 13.53 6.13
C GLY A 59 13.99 12.44 6.94
N ASN A 60 13.23 11.55 7.60
CA ASN A 60 13.72 10.60 8.59
C ASN A 60 13.23 9.14 8.37
N PRO A 61 13.48 8.54 7.19
CA PRO A 61 13.09 7.16 6.97
C PRO A 61 13.83 6.22 7.91
N CYS A 62 13.13 5.24 8.48
CA CYS A 62 13.69 4.19 9.34
C CYS A 62 14.00 2.89 8.57
N SER A 63 13.55 2.79 7.31
CA SER A 63 13.84 1.67 6.43
C SER A 63 14.01 2.15 4.99
N ILE A 64 15.04 1.65 4.32
CA ILE A 64 15.35 1.90 2.91
C ILE A 64 15.84 0.58 2.29
N SER A 65 15.34 0.23 1.11
CA SER A 65 15.81 -0.93 0.35
C SER A 65 15.69 -0.67 -1.15
N ILE A 66 16.48 -1.39 -1.94
CA ILE A 66 16.23 -1.54 -3.39
C ILE A 66 15.62 -2.92 -3.56
N ASP A 67 14.31 -2.94 -3.74
CA ASP A 67 13.53 -4.17 -3.89
C ASP A 67 13.18 -4.40 -5.36
N PRO A 68 12.84 -5.63 -5.77
CA PRO A 68 12.11 -5.85 -7.02
C PRO A 68 10.67 -5.38 -6.89
N ILE A 69 10.07 -4.91 -7.98
CA ILE A 69 8.70 -4.40 -7.97
C ILE A 69 7.65 -5.45 -7.59
N GLU A 70 7.92 -6.72 -7.86
CA GLU A 70 7.09 -7.86 -7.48
C GLU A 70 6.92 -7.97 -5.96
N LYS A 71 7.89 -7.47 -5.16
CA LYS A 71 7.76 -7.40 -3.70
C LYS A 71 6.79 -6.30 -3.24
N LYS A 72 6.38 -5.39 -4.14
CA LYS A 72 5.38 -4.33 -3.93
C LYS A 72 4.03 -4.71 -4.57
N PRO A 73 3.60 -5.96 -4.42
CA PRO A 73 2.66 -6.70 -5.29
C PRO A 73 2.10 -5.91 -6.49
N LEU A 74 3.01 -5.51 -7.38
CA LEU A 74 2.74 -4.72 -8.58
C LEU A 74 3.23 -5.53 -9.78
N PHE A 75 2.47 -6.56 -10.16
CA PHE A 75 2.89 -7.51 -11.20
C PHE A 75 2.66 -6.95 -12.61
N HIS A 76 1.82 -5.93 -12.73
CA HIS A 76 1.41 -5.32 -14.00
C HIS A 76 1.87 -3.86 -14.09
N PHE A 77 2.87 -3.46 -13.30
CA PHE A 77 3.53 -2.16 -13.37
C PHE A 77 5.02 -2.40 -13.46
N PHE A 78 5.63 -2.18 -14.63
CA PHE A 78 7.08 -2.34 -14.83
C PHE A 78 7.69 -3.65 -14.28
N PRO A 79 7.12 -4.84 -14.60
CA PRO A 79 7.58 -6.11 -14.04
C PRO A 79 9.07 -6.35 -14.29
N GLY A 80 9.77 -6.87 -13.29
CA GLY A 80 11.22 -7.13 -13.29
C GLY A 80 12.10 -5.92 -12.96
N GLU A 81 11.53 -4.72 -12.80
CA GLU A 81 12.32 -3.54 -12.44
C GLU A 81 12.66 -3.48 -10.95
N LYS A 82 13.77 -2.80 -10.66
CA LYS A 82 14.16 -2.42 -9.30
C LYS A 82 13.44 -1.16 -8.88
N ILE A 83 13.12 -1.04 -7.59
CA ILE A 83 12.42 0.10 -7.02
C ILE A 83 13.06 0.56 -5.70
N PHE A 84 13.32 1.86 -5.59
CA PHE A 84 13.84 2.48 -4.37
C PHE A 84 12.72 2.61 -3.35
N SER A 85 12.75 1.78 -2.30
CA SER A 85 11.67 1.64 -1.33
C SER A 85 12.05 2.30 -0.01
N LEU A 86 11.13 3.06 0.58
CA LEU A 86 11.34 3.71 1.88
C LEU A 86 10.11 3.71 2.77
N ALA A 87 10.34 3.87 4.07
CA ALA A 87 9.31 4.06 5.08
C ALA A 87 9.80 4.92 6.25
N THR A 88 8.88 5.67 6.86
CA THR A 88 9.07 6.23 8.20
C THR A 88 8.33 5.37 9.23
N ALA A 89 8.63 5.60 10.51
CA ALA A 89 7.89 4.98 11.60
C ALA A 89 6.45 5.50 11.69
N GLY A 90 5.59 4.71 12.34
CA GLY A 90 4.18 5.03 12.58
C GLY A 90 3.22 4.41 11.55
N CYS A 91 1.95 4.31 11.93
CA CYS A 91 0.88 3.78 11.10
C CYS A 91 -0.48 4.16 11.69
N ASN A 92 -1.46 4.42 10.83
CA ASN A 92 -2.83 4.75 11.23
C ASN A 92 -3.68 3.50 11.55
N PHE A 93 -3.16 2.29 11.31
CA PHE A 93 -3.76 1.01 11.69
C PHE A 93 -3.04 0.36 12.89
N ARG A 94 -3.70 -0.66 13.45
CA ARG A 94 -3.27 -1.50 14.59
C ARG A 94 -3.42 -2.99 14.29
N CYS A 95 -3.13 -3.39 13.04
CA CYS A 95 -3.15 -4.76 12.56
C CYS A 95 -2.51 -5.75 13.56
N LEU A 96 -3.31 -6.72 14.05
CA LEU A 96 -2.82 -7.75 14.98
C LEU A 96 -1.80 -8.69 14.33
N ASN A 97 -1.79 -8.76 13.00
CA ASN A 97 -0.91 -9.55 12.14
C ASN A 97 0.21 -8.73 11.48
N CYS A 98 0.47 -7.50 11.92
CA CYS A 98 1.40 -6.61 11.22
C CYS A 98 2.82 -7.20 11.14
N GLN A 99 3.37 -7.29 9.92
CA GLN A 99 4.72 -7.82 9.70
C GLN A 99 5.83 -6.85 10.06
N ASN A 100 5.54 -5.54 10.03
CA ASN A 100 6.47 -4.47 10.34
C ASN A 100 6.03 -3.75 11.62
N TRP A 101 5.58 -4.51 12.63
CA TRP A 101 4.99 -3.94 13.84
C TRP A 101 6.01 -3.11 14.63
N GLU A 102 7.28 -3.47 14.59
CA GLU A 102 8.37 -2.77 15.28
C GLU A 102 8.51 -1.32 14.81
N ILE A 103 8.29 -1.06 13.52
CA ILE A 103 8.39 0.28 12.93
C ILE A 103 7.03 0.99 12.78
N SER A 104 5.97 0.24 12.46
CA SER A 104 4.62 0.81 12.28
C SER A 104 3.96 1.18 13.61
N GLN A 105 4.32 0.51 14.71
CA GLN A 105 3.76 0.75 16.04
C GLN A 105 4.66 1.62 16.90
N SER A 106 5.68 2.27 16.33
CA SER A 106 6.66 3.11 17.04
C SER A 106 6.60 4.56 16.56
N SER A 107 7.04 5.50 17.40
CA SER A 107 7.20 6.90 17.01
C SER A 107 8.47 7.08 16.17
N PRO A 108 8.49 8.01 15.18
CA PRO A 108 9.74 8.40 14.50
C PRO A 108 10.84 8.86 15.45
N LEU A 109 10.49 9.41 16.63
CA LEU A 109 11.46 9.87 17.64
C LEU A 109 12.06 8.73 18.49
N GLU A 110 11.48 7.53 18.44
CA GLU A 110 11.89 6.38 19.26
C GLU A 110 12.83 5.42 18.51
N LEU A 111 13.05 5.63 17.21
CA LEU A 111 13.79 4.73 16.35
C LEU A 111 15.02 5.40 15.75
N ASN A 112 16.02 4.57 15.43
CA ASN A 112 17.09 4.99 14.55
C ASN A 112 16.52 5.24 13.15
N HIS A 113 16.92 6.37 12.56
CA HIS A 113 16.50 6.77 11.23
C HIS A 113 17.69 7.37 10.47
N TYR A 114 17.57 7.37 9.14
CA TYR A 114 18.50 8.09 8.28
C TYR A 114 18.14 9.57 8.24
N ASP A 115 19.11 10.43 7.96
CA ASP A 115 18.84 11.78 7.46
C ASP A 115 18.75 11.70 5.93
N LEU A 116 17.54 11.83 5.39
CA LEU A 116 17.29 11.74 3.97
C LEU A 116 16.13 12.64 3.57
N MET A 117 16.44 13.84 3.07
CA MET A 117 15.43 14.80 2.62
C MET A 117 14.85 14.39 1.25
N PRO A 118 13.66 14.90 0.86
CA PRO A 118 13.00 14.55 -0.41
C PRO A 118 13.91 14.57 -1.65
N GLU A 119 14.72 15.61 -1.81
CA GLU A 119 15.63 15.76 -2.95
C GLU A 119 16.71 14.66 -2.96
N ASP A 120 17.17 14.26 -1.77
CA ASP A 120 18.19 13.23 -1.62
C ASP A 120 17.63 11.82 -1.83
N VAL A 121 16.33 11.60 -1.57
CA VAL A 121 15.65 10.36 -1.99
C VAL A 121 15.76 10.19 -3.50
N VAL A 122 15.37 11.22 -4.26
CA VAL A 122 15.37 11.19 -5.72
C VAL A 122 16.78 11.01 -6.27
N LYS A 123 17.76 11.78 -5.77
CA LYS A 123 19.18 11.60 -6.14
C LYS A 123 19.69 10.19 -5.86
N ARG A 124 19.32 9.60 -4.72
CA ARG A 124 19.74 8.22 -4.39
C ARG A 124 19.08 7.19 -5.28
N ALA A 125 17.79 7.34 -5.60
CA ALA A 125 17.11 6.45 -6.55
C ALA A 125 17.84 6.43 -7.91
N ILE A 126 18.15 7.62 -8.45
CA ILE A 126 18.92 7.77 -9.70
C ILE A 126 20.31 7.16 -9.57
N ALA A 127 21.05 7.47 -8.51
CA ALA A 127 22.40 6.96 -8.28
C ALA A 127 22.45 5.42 -8.16
N HIS A 128 21.36 4.79 -7.73
CA HIS A 128 21.20 3.35 -7.66
C HIS A 128 20.63 2.72 -8.95
N GLY A 129 20.42 3.52 -10.01
CA GLY A 129 20.00 3.03 -11.32
C GLY A 129 18.54 2.59 -11.37
N THR A 130 17.66 3.18 -10.57
CA THR A 130 16.22 2.98 -10.65
C THR A 130 15.49 4.29 -10.90
N ASN A 131 14.43 4.22 -11.69
CA ASN A 131 13.54 5.34 -11.96
C ASN A 131 12.20 5.22 -11.20
N LEU A 132 12.13 4.33 -10.21
CA LEU A 132 10.92 4.02 -9.45
C LEU A 132 11.17 4.26 -7.95
N ILE A 133 10.24 4.92 -7.28
CA ILE A 133 10.24 5.12 -5.83
C ILE A 133 8.98 4.52 -5.22
N ALA A 134 9.12 3.72 -4.16
CA ALA A 134 8.02 3.16 -3.40
C ALA A 134 7.96 3.73 -1.98
N PHE A 135 6.79 4.23 -1.61
CA PHE A 135 6.43 4.54 -0.23
C PHE A 135 5.69 3.33 0.35
N THR A 136 6.28 2.64 1.34
CA THR A 136 5.87 1.27 1.71
C THR A 136 6.21 0.91 3.17
N TYR A 137 6.23 -0.40 3.49
CA TYR A 137 6.52 -1.08 4.76
C TYR A 137 5.62 -0.74 5.96
N THR A 138 5.38 0.55 6.22
CA THR A 138 4.47 1.01 7.27
C THR A 138 3.15 1.48 6.67
N GLU A 139 2.90 2.78 6.66
CA GLU A 139 1.76 3.38 6.00
C GLU A 139 2.11 4.78 5.46
N PRO A 140 2.22 4.95 4.13
CA PRO A 140 2.63 6.23 3.54
C PRO A 140 1.66 7.38 3.78
N THR A 141 0.40 7.12 4.10
CA THR A 141 -0.55 8.15 4.55
C THR A 141 -0.06 8.89 5.81
N VAL A 142 0.68 8.24 6.72
CA VAL A 142 1.06 8.89 7.99
C VAL A 142 2.29 9.80 7.87
N PHE A 143 3.05 9.69 6.78
CA PHE A 143 4.15 10.57 6.40
C PHE A 143 3.84 11.34 5.11
N TYR A 144 2.57 11.72 4.95
CA TYR A 144 1.99 12.36 3.77
C TYR A 144 2.85 13.48 3.16
N GLU A 145 3.33 14.43 3.95
CA GLU A 145 4.10 15.57 3.44
C GLU A 145 5.45 15.13 2.87
N TYR A 146 6.05 14.10 3.46
CA TYR A 146 7.30 13.54 2.95
C TYR A 146 7.07 12.77 1.63
N VAL A 147 5.94 12.05 1.53
CA VAL A 147 5.50 11.44 0.26
C VAL A 147 5.26 12.50 -0.80
N TYR A 148 4.47 13.53 -0.48
CA TYR A 148 4.06 14.58 -1.42
C TYR A 148 5.27 15.32 -2.00
N ASP A 149 6.14 15.86 -1.13
CA ASP A 149 7.32 16.62 -1.56
C ASP A 149 8.26 15.73 -2.38
N THR A 150 8.49 14.48 -1.94
CA THR A 150 9.35 13.53 -2.67
C THR A 150 8.77 13.16 -4.03
N ALA A 151 7.46 12.92 -4.10
CA ALA A 151 6.79 12.51 -5.33
C ALA A 151 6.75 13.64 -6.36
N GLN A 152 6.55 14.89 -5.92
CA GLN A 152 6.63 16.04 -6.79
C GLN A 152 8.03 16.15 -7.43
N ILE A 153 9.09 16.11 -6.61
CA ILE A 153 10.48 16.20 -7.10
C ILE A 153 10.81 15.01 -8.01
N ALA A 154 10.35 13.80 -7.66
CA ALA A 154 10.56 12.61 -8.47
C ALA A 154 9.98 12.80 -9.89
N HIS A 155 8.76 13.31 -9.99
CA HIS A 155 8.11 13.58 -11.29
C HIS A 155 8.83 14.68 -12.08
N GLU A 156 9.33 15.73 -11.42
CA GLU A 156 10.14 16.79 -12.06
C GLU A 156 11.43 16.21 -12.69
N GLU A 157 12.03 15.19 -12.07
CA GLU A 157 13.21 14.48 -12.56
C GLU A 157 12.88 13.27 -13.47
N GLY A 158 11.60 13.04 -13.80
CA GLY A 158 11.15 11.97 -14.69
C GLY A 158 11.10 10.56 -14.06
N LEU A 159 11.16 10.47 -12.73
CA LEU A 159 10.93 9.24 -11.98
C LEU A 159 9.43 9.03 -11.76
N LYS A 160 9.08 7.77 -11.53
CA LYS A 160 7.72 7.33 -11.20
C LYS A 160 7.61 6.99 -9.74
N THR A 161 6.45 7.21 -9.14
CA THR A 161 6.23 6.82 -7.74
C THR A 161 5.07 5.87 -7.55
N VAL A 162 5.19 5.02 -6.53
CA VAL A 162 4.17 4.05 -6.17
C VAL A 162 3.82 4.11 -4.68
N PHE A 163 2.54 3.88 -4.40
CA PHE A 163 1.95 3.99 -3.07
C PHE A 163 1.49 2.60 -2.58
N ILE A 164 2.19 2.03 -1.61
CA ILE A 164 1.86 0.71 -1.04
C ILE A 164 1.24 0.92 0.33
N SER A 165 -0.08 0.77 0.42
CA SER A 165 -0.86 1.36 1.51
C SER A 165 -2.03 0.48 1.92
N ASN A 166 -2.48 0.67 3.16
CA ASN A 166 -3.75 0.16 3.65
C ASN A 166 -4.98 0.92 3.12
N GLY A 167 -4.76 1.99 2.34
CA GLY A 167 -5.80 2.78 1.68
C GLY A 167 -6.63 3.66 2.63
N PHE A 168 -6.22 3.83 3.88
CA PHE A 168 -6.97 4.58 4.89
C PHE A 168 -6.61 6.07 4.88
N ILE A 169 -6.97 6.74 3.80
CA ILE A 169 -6.71 8.17 3.53
C ILE A 169 -8.04 8.87 3.21
N ASN A 170 -8.19 10.14 3.61
CA ASN A 170 -9.37 10.92 3.22
C ASN A 170 -9.29 11.32 1.74
N GLN A 171 -10.45 11.55 1.14
CA GLN A 171 -10.56 11.78 -0.32
C GLN A 171 -9.74 12.98 -0.81
N GLN A 172 -9.80 14.13 -0.13
CA GLN A 172 -9.11 15.34 -0.58
C GLN A 172 -7.57 15.20 -0.57
N PRO A 173 -6.92 14.75 0.53
CA PRO A 173 -5.49 14.44 0.51
C PRO A 173 -5.07 13.48 -0.61
N LEU A 174 -5.90 12.46 -0.89
CA LEU A 174 -5.63 11.50 -1.96
C LEU A 174 -5.76 12.11 -3.35
N ILE A 175 -6.78 12.95 -3.59
CA ILE A 175 -6.97 13.67 -4.84
C ILE A 175 -5.76 14.57 -5.13
N ASP A 176 -5.27 15.28 -4.12
CA ASP A 176 -4.15 16.21 -4.28
C ASP A 176 -2.81 15.48 -4.49
N LEU A 177 -2.65 14.29 -3.90
CA LEU A 177 -1.47 13.45 -4.11
C LEU A 177 -1.51 12.70 -5.46
N SER A 178 -2.70 12.35 -5.96
CA SER A 178 -2.88 11.50 -7.15
C SER A 178 -2.13 11.91 -8.42
N PRO A 179 -1.88 13.21 -8.74
CA PRO A 179 -1.10 13.59 -9.92
C PRO A 179 0.35 13.11 -9.89
N PHE A 180 0.87 12.78 -8.70
CA PHE A 180 2.23 12.34 -8.47
C PHE A 180 2.33 10.85 -8.15
N LEU A 181 1.25 10.08 -8.35
CA LEU A 181 1.24 8.62 -8.17
C LEU A 181 1.03 7.93 -9.52
N ASP A 182 1.99 7.11 -9.94
CA ASP A 182 1.84 6.30 -11.15
C ASP A 182 1.13 4.97 -10.87
N ALA A 183 1.36 4.40 -9.69
CA ALA A 183 0.71 3.17 -9.27
C ALA A 183 0.44 3.12 -7.76
N ALA A 184 -0.49 2.26 -7.37
CA ALA A 184 -0.78 1.92 -6.00
C ALA A 184 -1.05 0.43 -5.86
N ASN A 185 -0.57 -0.17 -4.77
CA ASN A 185 -1.11 -1.43 -4.26
C ASN A 185 -1.85 -1.13 -2.96
N ILE A 186 -3.15 -1.42 -2.94
CA ILE A 186 -4.00 -1.19 -1.77
C ILE A 186 -4.34 -2.52 -1.11
N ASP A 187 -4.00 -2.63 0.16
CA ASP A 187 -4.39 -3.76 0.99
C ASP A 187 -5.87 -3.65 1.39
N LEU A 188 -6.75 -4.34 0.66
CA LEU A 188 -8.13 -4.56 1.08
C LEU A 188 -8.16 -5.73 2.06
N LYS A 189 -7.91 -5.47 3.35
CA LYS A 189 -7.55 -6.51 4.33
C LYS A 189 -8.71 -7.42 4.74
N CYS A 190 -9.93 -6.90 4.73
CA CYS A 190 -11.14 -7.64 5.10
C CYS A 190 -12.35 -7.06 4.36
N PHE A 191 -13.42 -7.83 4.17
CA PHE A 191 -14.68 -7.37 3.57
C PHE A 191 -15.87 -7.47 4.54
N ASP A 192 -15.57 -7.34 5.84
CA ASP A 192 -16.53 -7.25 6.93
C ASP A 192 -16.05 -6.14 7.90
N ASP A 193 -16.86 -5.12 8.14
CA ASP A 193 -16.43 -3.93 8.89
C ASP A 193 -16.15 -4.23 10.38
N ASP A 194 -16.84 -5.22 10.98
CA ASP A 194 -16.62 -5.58 12.38
C ASP A 194 -15.30 -6.33 12.56
N ILE A 195 -14.97 -7.22 11.62
CA ILE A 195 -13.67 -7.90 11.58
C ILE A 195 -12.56 -6.90 11.26
N TYR A 196 -12.76 -5.98 10.31
CA TYR A 196 -11.80 -4.92 9.98
C TYR A 196 -11.43 -4.08 11.21
N ARG A 197 -12.42 -3.70 12.03
CA ARG A 197 -12.17 -2.94 13.27
C ARG A 197 -11.37 -3.75 14.30
N LYS A 198 -11.72 -5.03 14.48
CA LYS A 198 -11.08 -5.91 15.49
C LYS A 198 -9.67 -6.31 15.10
N LEU A 199 -9.46 -6.65 13.82
CA LEU A 199 -8.19 -7.13 13.29
C LEU A 199 -7.22 -5.98 13.00
N ASP A 200 -7.70 -4.90 12.37
CA ASP A 200 -6.84 -3.84 11.83
C ASP A 200 -6.95 -2.50 12.56
N GLY A 201 -8.00 -2.28 13.35
CA GLY A 201 -8.29 -0.97 13.95
C GLY A 201 -8.75 0.08 12.92
N GLY A 202 -9.14 -0.37 11.72
CA GLY A 202 -9.62 0.45 10.61
C GLY A 202 -11.12 0.29 10.35
N ARG A 203 -11.57 0.79 9.20
CA ARG A 203 -12.95 0.66 8.69
C ARG A 203 -12.91 0.27 7.22
N LEU A 204 -13.88 -0.53 6.77
CA LEU A 204 -13.93 -1.02 5.40
C LEU A 204 -14.22 0.10 4.39
N GLN A 205 -15.29 0.87 4.63
CA GLN A 205 -15.82 1.83 3.65
C GLN A 205 -14.77 2.83 3.14
N PRO A 206 -13.93 3.46 3.99
CA PRO A 206 -12.92 4.40 3.50
C PRO A 206 -11.89 3.77 2.55
N VAL A 207 -11.54 2.49 2.75
CA VAL A 207 -10.63 1.78 1.84
C VAL A 207 -11.29 1.57 0.48
N LEU A 208 -12.59 1.21 0.46
CA LEU A 208 -13.36 1.10 -0.77
C LEU A 208 -13.47 2.43 -1.54
N ASP A 209 -13.62 3.54 -0.83
CA ASP A 209 -13.65 4.88 -1.41
C ASP A 209 -12.28 5.28 -1.99
N THR A 210 -11.18 4.87 -1.35
CA THR A 210 -9.82 5.01 -1.89
C THR A 210 -9.64 4.25 -3.20
N LEU A 211 -10.11 2.99 -3.29
CA LEU A 211 -10.03 2.21 -4.54
C LEU A 211 -10.75 2.92 -5.69
N LYS A 212 -11.95 3.45 -5.43
CA LYS A 212 -12.73 4.21 -6.42
C LYS A 212 -12.01 5.48 -6.84
N THR A 213 -11.52 6.25 -5.87
CA THR A 213 -10.80 7.50 -6.12
C THR A 213 -9.55 7.25 -6.98
N LEU A 214 -8.70 6.29 -6.62
CA LEU A 214 -7.49 5.97 -7.40
C LEU A 214 -7.83 5.59 -8.85
N LYS A 215 -8.88 4.81 -9.05
CA LYS A 215 -9.37 4.44 -10.39
C LYS A 215 -9.87 5.65 -11.19
N GLU A 216 -10.67 6.52 -10.58
CA GLU A 216 -11.16 7.76 -11.21
C GLU A 216 -10.00 8.69 -11.59
N ARG A 217 -8.95 8.72 -10.77
CA ARG A 217 -7.72 9.49 -11.00
C ARG A 217 -6.73 8.82 -11.95
N LYS A 218 -7.05 7.62 -12.47
CA LYS A 218 -6.23 6.85 -13.42
C LYS A 218 -4.85 6.45 -12.90
N VAL A 219 -4.71 6.30 -11.58
CA VAL A 219 -3.52 5.68 -10.98
C VAL A 219 -3.59 4.18 -11.26
N TRP A 220 -2.50 3.55 -11.71
CA TRP A 220 -2.49 2.09 -11.88
C TRP A 220 -2.73 1.42 -10.53
N LEU A 221 -3.67 0.47 -10.46
CA LEU A 221 -4.08 -0.12 -9.20
C LEU A 221 -3.94 -1.62 -9.23
N GLU A 222 -3.36 -2.17 -8.17
CA GLU A 222 -3.43 -3.59 -7.81
C GLU A 222 -3.94 -3.71 -6.36
N ILE A 223 -4.57 -4.83 -6.03
CA ILE A 223 -5.21 -5.01 -4.73
C ILE A 223 -4.62 -6.25 -4.07
N THR A 224 -4.25 -6.13 -2.80
CA THR A 224 -3.78 -7.26 -1.99
C THR A 224 -4.79 -7.61 -0.91
N ASN A 225 -5.05 -8.90 -0.73
CA ASN A 225 -5.86 -9.43 0.36
C ASN A 225 -5.08 -10.56 1.05
N LEU A 226 -4.67 -10.33 2.29
CA LEU A 226 -4.02 -11.35 3.12
C LEU A 226 -5.07 -12.21 3.80
N LEU A 227 -5.05 -13.52 3.55
CA LEU A 227 -5.98 -14.46 4.17
C LEU A 227 -5.48 -14.88 5.55
N VAL A 228 -6.03 -14.32 6.61
CA VAL A 228 -5.72 -14.66 8.00
C VAL A 228 -6.73 -15.71 8.47
N PRO A 229 -6.28 -16.93 8.85
CA PRO A 229 -7.18 -17.98 9.30
C PRO A 229 -8.12 -17.51 10.41
N THR A 230 -9.39 -17.91 10.34
CA THR A 230 -10.47 -17.55 11.28
C THR A 230 -10.99 -16.11 11.19
N TYR A 231 -10.28 -15.22 10.49
CA TYR A 231 -10.66 -13.82 10.36
C TYR A 231 -11.12 -13.48 8.94
N THR A 232 -10.27 -13.73 7.93
CA THR A 232 -10.50 -13.25 6.56
C THR A 232 -10.48 -14.36 5.51
N ASP A 233 -10.38 -15.63 5.93
CA ASP A 233 -10.37 -16.82 5.06
C ASP A 233 -11.76 -17.43 4.81
N ASN A 234 -12.83 -16.67 5.09
CA ASN A 234 -14.20 -17.11 4.85
C ASN A 234 -14.59 -16.97 3.37
N ASN A 235 -14.96 -18.07 2.72
CA ASN A 235 -15.32 -18.09 1.30
C ASN A 235 -16.48 -17.16 0.93
N LYS A 236 -17.49 -16.98 1.79
CA LYS A 236 -18.62 -16.08 1.51
C LYS A 236 -18.16 -14.61 1.51
N MET A 237 -17.33 -14.23 2.48
CA MET A 237 -16.73 -12.90 2.52
C MET A 237 -15.86 -12.61 1.29
N ILE A 238 -15.08 -13.60 0.85
CA ILE A 238 -14.26 -13.50 -0.37
C ILE A 238 -15.17 -13.34 -1.61
N GLU A 239 -16.27 -14.09 -1.69
CA GLU A 239 -17.26 -13.96 -2.78
C GLU A 239 -17.89 -12.56 -2.81
N GLU A 240 -18.31 -12.03 -1.65
CA GLU A 240 -18.86 -10.68 -1.52
C GLU A 240 -17.85 -9.60 -1.94
N MET A 241 -16.58 -9.74 -1.52
CA MET A 241 -15.48 -8.87 -1.94
C MET A 241 -15.29 -8.90 -3.45
N CYS A 242 -15.15 -10.09 -4.03
CA CYS A 242 -14.90 -10.25 -5.46
C CYS A 242 -16.06 -9.75 -6.32
N LYS A 243 -17.30 -10.01 -5.87
CA LYS A 243 -18.50 -9.47 -6.50
C LYS A 243 -18.49 -7.94 -6.49
N TRP A 244 -18.21 -7.33 -5.34
CA TRP A 244 -18.13 -5.88 -5.23
C TRP A 244 -17.05 -5.30 -6.15
N LEU A 245 -15.86 -5.92 -6.20
CA LEU A 245 -14.77 -5.49 -7.08
C LEU A 245 -15.22 -5.51 -8.54
N VAL A 246 -15.85 -6.59 -9.00
CA VAL A 246 -16.34 -6.70 -10.39
C VAL A 246 -17.45 -5.69 -10.67
N ASP A 247 -18.43 -5.55 -9.77
CA ASP A 247 -19.56 -4.62 -9.91
C ASP A 247 -19.09 -3.15 -9.94
N ASN A 248 -17.95 -2.83 -9.32
CA ASN A 248 -17.32 -1.50 -9.36
C ASN A 248 -16.21 -1.40 -10.44
N GLY A 249 -16.17 -2.35 -11.36
CA GLY A 249 -15.34 -2.34 -12.57
C GLY A 249 -13.85 -2.59 -12.33
N PHE A 250 -13.49 -3.32 -11.28
CA PHE A 250 -12.12 -3.75 -10.98
C PHE A 250 -11.81 -5.14 -11.57
N SER A 251 -12.58 -5.62 -12.57
CA SER A 251 -12.37 -6.93 -13.18
C SER A 251 -11.00 -7.09 -13.84
N ASN A 252 -10.41 -6.00 -14.34
CA ASN A 252 -9.06 -5.96 -14.92
C ASN A 252 -7.98 -5.53 -13.92
N THR A 253 -8.33 -5.23 -12.67
CA THR A 253 -7.38 -4.90 -11.60
C THR A 253 -6.84 -6.18 -11.02
N PRO A 254 -5.52 -6.42 -11.04
CA PRO A 254 -4.91 -7.57 -10.39
C PRO A 254 -5.30 -7.69 -8.91
N LEU A 255 -5.72 -8.89 -8.52
CA LEU A 255 -6.00 -9.24 -7.14
C LEU A 255 -4.97 -10.28 -6.65
N HIS A 256 -4.29 -9.95 -5.57
CA HIS A 256 -3.27 -10.79 -4.94
C HIS A 256 -3.82 -11.36 -3.64
N PHE A 257 -4.00 -12.68 -3.59
CA PHE A 257 -4.22 -13.37 -2.33
C PHE A 257 -2.86 -13.75 -1.73
N SER A 258 -2.60 -13.31 -0.51
CA SER A 258 -1.34 -13.57 0.17
C SER A 258 -1.52 -14.54 1.33
N ARG A 259 -0.56 -15.45 1.49
CA ARG A 259 -0.47 -16.37 2.62
C ARG A 259 -0.04 -15.62 3.89
N PHE A 260 -0.81 -15.80 4.96
CA PHE A 260 -0.45 -15.39 6.31
C PHE A 260 0.50 -16.42 6.94
N PHE A 261 1.41 -15.90 7.76
CA PHE A 261 2.21 -16.65 8.72
C PHE A 261 2.06 -15.99 10.10
N PRO A 262 2.02 -16.77 11.20
CA PRO A 262 1.91 -16.23 12.55
C PRO A 262 2.93 -15.11 12.79
N ASN A 263 2.42 -13.95 13.21
CA ASN A 263 3.22 -12.78 13.45
C ASN A 263 2.54 -11.84 14.47
N TYR A 264 3.36 -11.01 15.11
CA TYR A 264 2.97 -9.99 16.09
C TYR A 264 2.03 -10.53 17.19
N LYS A 265 0.73 -10.23 17.14
CA LYS A 265 -0.25 -10.63 18.17
C LYS A 265 -1.04 -11.88 17.79
N LEU A 266 -0.84 -12.42 16.59
CA LEU A 266 -1.52 -13.62 16.11
C LEU A 266 -0.56 -14.81 15.98
N MET A 267 0.31 -15.00 16.98
CA MET A 267 1.27 -16.11 17.01
C MET A 267 0.61 -17.48 17.19
N ASP A 268 -0.60 -17.50 17.74
CA ASP A 268 -1.34 -18.74 18.04
C ASP A 268 -2.10 -19.31 16.83
N LEU A 269 -2.13 -18.59 15.71
CA LEU A 269 -2.77 -19.05 14.48
C LEU A 269 -1.78 -19.80 13.58
N PRO A 270 -2.21 -20.87 12.88
CA PRO A 270 -1.37 -21.50 11.88
C PRO A 270 -1.20 -20.59 10.65
N PRO A 271 -0.19 -20.84 9.79
CA PRO A 271 -0.15 -20.25 8.46
C PRO A 271 -1.42 -20.58 7.68
N THR A 272 -1.82 -19.72 6.74
CA THR A 272 -2.97 -20.02 5.88
C THR A 272 -2.73 -21.31 5.12
N PRO A 273 -3.69 -22.26 5.13
CA PRO A 273 -3.60 -23.44 4.29
C PRO A 273 -3.57 -23.07 2.82
N GLU A 274 -2.74 -23.75 2.03
CA GLU A 274 -2.63 -23.50 0.58
C GLU A 274 -3.96 -23.73 -0.15
N LYS A 275 -4.73 -24.71 0.33
CA LYS A 275 -6.09 -24.98 -0.17
C LYS A 275 -7.01 -23.76 -0.05
N SER A 276 -6.92 -22.98 1.03
CA SER A 276 -7.74 -21.78 1.21
C SER A 276 -7.39 -20.71 0.17
N LEU A 277 -6.11 -20.58 -0.19
CA LEU A 277 -5.65 -19.63 -1.20
C LEU A 277 -6.10 -20.05 -2.61
N ILE A 278 -6.00 -21.34 -2.93
CA ILE A 278 -6.52 -21.90 -4.20
C ILE A 278 -8.03 -21.66 -4.32
N GLN A 279 -8.79 -21.92 -3.24
CA GLN A 279 -10.24 -21.65 -3.22
C GLN A 279 -10.55 -20.16 -3.40
N ALA A 280 -9.82 -19.26 -2.74
CA ALA A 280 -10.01 -17.83 -2.91
C ALA A 280 -9.77 -17.39 -4.36
N LYS A 281 -8.73 -17.95 -5.00
CA LYS A 281 -8.45 -17.72 -6.42
C LYS A 281 -9.59 -18.19 -7.32
N GLU A 282 -10.09 -19.41 -7.13
CA GLU A 282 -11.22 -19.95 -7.91
C GLU A 282 -12.48 -19.07 -7.77
N ILE A 283 -12.77 -18.58 -6.56
CA ILE A 283 -13.89 -17.67 -6.29
C ILE A 283 -13.72 -16.35 -7.07
N ALA A 284 -12.54 -15.74 -7.01
CA ALA A 284 -12.24 -14.49 -7.70
C ALA A 284 -12.33 -14.62 -9.23
N GLU A 285 -11.77 -15.69 -9.80
CA GLU A 285 -11.84 -15.97 -11.23
C GLU A 285 -13.29 -16.22 -11.69
N LYS A 286 -14.07 -16.99 -10.91
CA LYS A 286 -15.48 -17.24 -11.17
C LYS A 286 -16.33 -15.97 -11.09
N ALA A 287 -16.01 -15.06 -10.18
CA ALA A 287 -16.65 -13.75 -10.08
C ALA A 287 -16.35 -12.86 -11.31
N GLY A 288 -15.25 -13.12 -12.02
CA GLY A 288 -14.90 -12.46 -13.28
C GLY A 288 -13.63 -11.62 -13.24
N ILE A 289 -12.86 -11.68 -12.14
CA ILE A 289 -11.54 -11.05 -12.04
C ILE A 289 -10.59 -11.75 -13.00
N LYS A 290 -9.87 -10.97 -13.82
CA LYS A 290 -9.07 -11.50 -14.93
C LYS A 290 -7.67 -11.94 -14.53
N TYR A 291 -7.12 -11.34 -13.49
CA TYR A 291 -5.75 -11.58 -13.03
C TYR A 291 -5.80 -11.82 -11.52
N VAL A 292 -5.56 -13.07 -11.12
CA VAL A 292 -5.57 -13.48 -9.71
C VAL A 292 -4.29 -14.22 -9.40
N TYR A 293 -3.57 -13.72 -8.41
CA TYR A 293 -2.27 -14.20 -8.00
C TYR A 293 -2.34 -14.77 -6.59
N ILE A 294 -1.53 -15.80 -6.34
CA ILE A 294 -1.30 -16.30 -4.99
C ILE A 294 0.16 -16.05 -4.64
N GLY A 295 0.39 -15.20 -3.65
CA GLY A 295 1.71 -14.85 -3.16
C GLY A 295 2.11 -15.60 -1.89
N ASN A 296 3.39 -15.52 -1.54
CA ASN A 296 3.96 -16.14 -0.33
C ASN A 296 3.82 -17.68 -0.29
N ILE A 297 3.77 -18.32 -1.46
CA ILE A 297 3.90 -19.77 -1.60
C ILE A 297 4.97 -20.09 -2.66
N PRO A 298 6.25 -20.22 -2.27
CA PRO A 298 7.34 -20.45 -3.23
C PRO A 298 7.18 -21.71 -4.10
N SER A 299 6.41 -22.70 -3.62
CA SER A 299 6.19 -23.98 -4.30
C SER A 299 5.13 -23.94 -5.39
N VAL A 300 4.33 -22.87 -5.50
CA VAL A 300 3.19 -22.82 -6.41
C VAL A 300 3.41 -21.65 -7.37
N HIS A 301 3.59 -21.94 -8.66
CA HIS A 301 3.90 -20.97 -9.73
C HIS A 301 2.69 -20.07 -10.10
N GLU A 302 1.92 -19.65 -9.10
CA GLU A 302 0.69 -18.85 -9.21
C GLU A 302 0.97 -17.34 -9.32
N GLU A 303 2.24 -16.97 -9.43
CA GLU A 303 2.72 -15.61 -9.70
C GLU A 303 2.89 -15.33 -11.20
N ASN A 304 2.70 -16.35 -12.04
CA ASN A 304 2.74 -16.22 -13.50
C ASN A 304 1.51 -15.52 -14.05
N THR A 305 1.69 -14.69 -15.08
CA THR A 305 0.58 -14.02 -15.76
C THR A 305 0.15 -14.81 -16.99
N TYR A 306 -1.16 -15.06 -17.10
CA TYR A 306 -1.78 -15.74 -18.23
C TYR A 306 -2.71 -14.77 -18.98
N CYS A 307 -2.77 -14.91 -20.31
CA CYS A 307 -3.68 -14.11 -21.12
C CYS A 307 -5.14 -14.45 -20.77
N PRO A 308 -6.01 -13.46 -20.49
CA PRO A 308 -7.39 -13.72 -20.09
C PRO A 308 -8.23 -14.36 -21.21
N GLN A 309 -7.83 -14.18 -22.47
CA GLN A 309 -8.51 -14.72 -23.64
C GLN A 309 -7.99 -16.10 -24.04
N CYS A 310 -6.71 -16.22 -24.44
CA CYS A 310 -6.18 -17.48 -24.96
C CYS A 310 -5.58 -18.42 -23.91
N LYS A 311 -5.54 -17.98 -22.63
CA LYS A 311 -5.00 -18.73 -21.48
C LYS A 311 -3.53 -19.15 -21.56
N ARG A 312 -2.81 -18.72 -22.59
CA ARG A 312 -1.35 -18.94 -22.68
C ARG A 312 -0.64 -18.09 -21.64
N MET A 313 0.43 -18.63 -21.08
CA MET A 313 1.35 -17.89 -20.21
C MET A 313 2.03 -16.77 -21.01
N ILE A 314 1.84 -15.54 -20.55
CA ILE A 314 2.41 -14.35 -21.19
C ILE A 314 3.53 -13.73 -20.36
N LEU A 315 3.61 -14.06 -19.09
CA LEU A 315 4.72 -13.63 -18.27
C LEU A 315 5.05 -14.72 -17.24
N GLU A 316 6.29 -15.19 -17.26
CA GLU A 316 6.80 -16.23 -16.38
C GLU A 316 7.71 -15.61 -15.32
N ARG A 317 7.43 -15.92 -14.06
CA ARG A 317 8.17 -15.49 -12.87
C ARG A 317 8.70 -16.69 -12.12
N ILE A 318 9.95 -16.58 -11.68
CA ILE A 318 10.52 -17.44 -10.64
C ILE A 318 10.94 -16.51 -9.51
N SER A 319 10.19 -16.57 -8.41
CA SER A 319 10.28 -15.58 -7.34
C SER A 319 10.13 -14.16 -7.92
N TYR A 320 11.12 -13.30 -7.74
CA TYR A 320 11.08 -11.92 -8.23
C TYR A 320 11.79 -11.69 -9.57
N THR A 321 12.10 -12.76 -10.32
CA THR A 321 12.78 -12.64 -11.61
C THR A 321 11.85 -13.00 -12.76
N ILE A 322 11.84 -12.16 -13.80
CA ILE A 322 11.12 -12.44 -15.04
C ILE A 322 11.97 -13.36 -15.92
N ILE A 323 11.45 -14.56 -16.20
CA ILE A 323 12.10 -15.57 -17.04
C ILE A 323 11.66 -15.44 -18.50
N LYS A 324 10.39 -15.08 -18.70
CA LYS A 324 9.80 -14.95 -20.04
C LYS A 324 8.78 -13.83 -20.05
N ASN A 325 8.80 -13.01 -21.10
CA ASN A 325 7.82 -11.96 -21.33
C ASN A 325 7.33 -12.03 -22.79
N ASN A 326 6.08 -12.46 -22.97
CA ASN A 326 5.36 -12.54 -24.25
C ASN A 326 4.26 -11.45 -24.31
N ILE A 327 4.51 -10.30 -23.68
CA ILE A 327 3.69 -9.10 -23.79
C ILE A 327 4.40 -8.15 -24.76
N ASP A 328 3.74 -7.88 -25.88
CA ASP A 328 4.22 -7.01 -26.94
C ASP A 328 3.35 -5.75 -26.97
N ASN A 329 3.94 -4.61 -26.59
CA ASN A 329 3.29 -3.30 -26.51
C ASN A 329 1.92 -3.35 -25.79
N GLY A 330 1.91 -3.96 -24.60
CA GLY A 330 0.73 -4.14 -23.76
C GLY A 330 -0.31 -5.13 -24.29
N LYS A 331 0.05 -6.01 -25.23
CA LYS A 331 -0.84 -7.04 -25.78
C LYS A 331 -0.22 -8.42 -25.68
N CYS A 332 -1.06 -9.45 -25.57
CA CYS A 332 -0.61 -10.84 -25.66
C CYS A 332 0.02 -11.08 -27.04
N GLU A 333 1.27 -11.56 -27.08
CA GLU A 333 1.97 -11.83 -28.33
C GLU A 333 1.20 -12.80 -29.25
N PHE A 334 0.50 -13.78 -28.65
CA PHE A 334 -0.15 -14.90 -29.34
C PHE A 334 -1.52 -14.60 -29.94
N CYS A 335 -2.33 -13.75 -29.29
CA CYS A 335 -3.71 -13.48 -29.73
C CYS A 335 -4.07 -12.00 -29.76
N LYS A 336 -3.11 -11.12 -29.45
CA LYS A 336 -3.20 -9.65 -29.53
C LYS A 336 -4.23 -9.01 -28.60
N THR A 337 -4.85 -9.76 -27.68
CA THR A 337 -5.67 -9.23 -26.59
C THR A 337 -4.87 -8.20 -25.79
N PRO A 338 -5.40 -6.98 -25.55
CA PRO A 338 -4.81 -6.04 -24.61
C PRO A 338 -4.71 -6.65 -23.21
N ILE A 339 -3.56 -6.50 -22.58
CA ILE A 339 -3.29 -6.95 -21.22
C ILE A 339 -3.24 -5.71 -20.34
N ALA A 340 -4.14 -5.64 -19.36
CA ALA A 340 -4.25 -4.49 -18.48
C ALA A 340 -2.95 -4.35 -17.67
N GLY A 341 -2.28 -3.21 -17.73
CA GLY A 341 -1.02 -2.97 -17.04
C GLY A 341 -0.26 -1.80 -17.65
N VAL A 342 0.83 -1.41 -16.99
CA VAL A 342 1.82 -0.47 -17.48
C VAL A 342 3.08 -1.25 -17.79
N TRP A 343 3.34 -1.41 -19.08
CA TRP A 343 4.40 -2.26 -19.63
C TRP A 343 5.52 -1.39 -20.22
N LYS A 344 6.73 -1.94 -20.33
CA LYS A 344 7.83 -1.31 -21.06
C LYS A 344 7.71 -1.51 -22.57
#